data_AF-A0A964XCC2-F1
#
_entry.id   AF-A0A964XCC2-F1
#
_cell.length_a   1.000
_cell.length_b   1.000
_cell.length_c   1.000
_cell.angle_alpha   90.00
_cell.angle_beta   90.00
_cell.angle_gamma   90.00
#
_symmetry.space_group_name_H-M   'P 1'
#
loop_
_entity.id
_entity.type
_entity.pdbx_description
1 polymer ?
#
loop_
_entity_poly.entity_id
_entity_poly.type
_entity_poly.pdbx_seq_one_letter_code
_entity_poly.pdbx_strand_id
1 'polypeptide(L)' 'MNEPRIILFAAFEPSGDALAAPLIRRLRDRDPRLKVYALGGPKMAEAGAELIETTTEHA' A
#
# COMPACT_ATOMS: atom_id res chain seq x y z
N MET A 1 13.68 20.72 -8.24
CA MET A 1 13.62 19.54 -7.35
C MET A 1 12.32 18.81 -7.66
N ASN A 2 12.36 17.53 -8.06
CA ASN A 2 11.12 16.78 -8.36
C ASN A 2 10.38 16.42 -7.07
N GLU A 3 9.07 16.64 -7.07
CA GLU A 3 8.17 16.25 -5.98
C GLU A 3 8.17 14.73 -5.77
N PRO A 4 7.92 14.26 -4.54
CA PRO A 4 7.74 12.84 -4.27
C PRO A 4 6.55 12.29 -5.06
N ARG A 5 6.73 11.14 -5.70
CA ARG A 5 5.61 10.44 -6.35
C ARG A 5 4.66 9.89 -5.30
N ILE A 6 3.39 9.75 -5.68
CA ILE A 6 2.33 9.22 -4.84
C ILE A 6 1.65 8.07 -5.60
N ILE A 7 1.42 6.94 -4.93
CA ILE A 7 0.68 5.80 -5.48
C ILE A 7 -0.39 5.39 -4.47
N LEU A 8 -1.61 5.15 -4.97
CA LEU A 8 -2.70 4.54 -4.23
C LEU A 8 -2.80 3.05 -4.62
N PHE A 9 -2.84 2.18 -3.61
CA PHE A 9 -3.26 0.78 -3.76
C PHE A 9 -4.70 0.62 -3.28
N ALA A 10 -5.47 -0.20 -4.00
CA ALA A 10 -6.85 -0.50 -3.63
C ALA A 10 -7.07 -2.02 -3.71
N ALA A 11 -7.38 -2.65 -2.58
CA ALA A 11 -7.80 -4.04 -2.49
C ALA A 11 -8.98 -4.18 -1.53
N PHE A 12 -9.97 -4.96 -1.92
CA PHE A 12 -11.22 -5.16 -1.18
C PHE A 12 -11.38 -6.61 -0.72
N GLU A 13 -10.32 -7.40 -0.85
CA GLU A 13 -10.25 -8.80 -0.41
C GLU A 13 -8.88 -9.06 0.25
N PRO A 14 -8.79 -9.94 1.27
CA PRO A 14 -7.52 -10.29 1.91
C PRO A 14 -6.42 -10.77 0.95
N SER A 15 -6.81 -11.40 -0.16
CA SER A 15 -5.90 -11.84 -1.22
C SER A 15 -5.19 -10.66 -1.89
N GLY A 16 -5.91 -9.57 -2.17
CA GLY A 16 -5.35 -8.35 -2.76
C GLY A 16 -4.40 -7.61 -1.81
N ASP A 17 -4.72 -7.58 -0.52
CA ASP A 17 -3.81 -7.07 0.54
C ASP A 17 -2.50 -7.87 0.56
N ALA A 18 -2.59 -9.20 0.51
CA ALA A 18 -1.42 -10.07 0.48
C ALA A 18 -0.57 -9.90 -0.79
N LEU A 19 -1.19 -9.72 -1.95
CA LEU A 19 -0.49 -9.56 -3.23
C LEU A 19 0.18 -8.18 -3.38
N ALA A 20 -0.44 -7.13 -2.85
CA ALA A 20 0.13 -5.78 -2.94
C ALA A 20 1.30 -5.56 -1.98
N ALA A 21 1.27 -6.17 -0.79
CA ALA A 21 2.30 -5.99 0.23
C ALA A 21 3.76 -6.16 -0.26
N PRO A 22 4.16 -7.24 -0.96
CA PRO A 22 5.54 -7.37 -1.46
C PRO A 22 5.89 -6.31 -2.52
N LEU A 23 4.92 -5.88 -3.33
CA LEU A 23 5.13 -4.82 -4.32
C LEU A 23 5.37 -3.46 -3.63
N ILE A 24 4.58 -3.14 -2.61
CA ILE A 24 4.73 -1.91 -1.81
C ILE A 24 6.13 -1.87 -1.18
N ARG A 25 6.57 -2.95 -0.52
CA ARG A 25 7.93 -3.03 0.05
C ARG A 25 8.99 -2.74 -1.00
N ARG A 26 8.91 -3.40 -2.17
CA ARG A 26 9.91 -3.23 -3.23
C ARG A 26 9.93 -1.83 -3.82
N LEU A 27 8.76 -1.20 -3.97
CA LEU A 27 8.65 0.19 -4.41
C LEU A 27 9.26 1.16 -3.39
N ARG A 28 9.05 0.90 -2.09
CA ARG A 28 9.61 1.69 -0.99
C ARG A 28 11.13 1.56 -0.89
N ASP A 29 11.67 0.36 -1.07
CA ASP A 29 13.11 0.12 -1.12
C ASP A 29 13.79 0.87 -2.27
N ARG A 30 13.11 0.95 -3.42
CA ARG A 30 13.64 1.62 -4.62
C ARG A 30 13.58 3.15 -4.52
N ASP A 31 12.57 3.68 -3.86
CA ASP A 31 12.38 5.12 -3.67
C ASP A 31 11.89 5.41 -2.25
N PRO A 32 12.81 5.70 -1.30
CA PRO A 32 12.47 6.07 0.08
C PRO A 32 11.69 7.38 0.23
N ARG A 33 11.42 8.12 -0.86
CA ARG A 33 10.53 9.30 -0.82
C ARG A 33 9.12 9.03 -1.35
N LEU A 34 8.87 7.92 -2.05
CA LEU A 34 7.55 7.52 -2.56
C LEU A 34 6.50 7.54 -1.45
N LYS A 35 5.37 8.23 -1.62
CA LYS A 35 4.23 8.07 -0.70
C LYS A 35 3.33 6.97 -1.21
N VAL A 36 2.96 6.04 -0.33
CA VAL A 36 2.04 4.96 -0.65
C VAL A 36 0.84 5.07 0.27
N TYR A 37 -0.35 5.18 -0.32
CA TYR A 37 -1.62 5.13 0.39
C TYR A 37 -2.35 3.83 0.04
N ALA A 38 -3.21 3.35 0.93
CA ALA A 38 -3.94 2.12 0.71
C ALA A 38 -5.41 2.21 1.18
N LEU A 39 -6.33 1.77 0.32
CA LEU A 39 -7.61 1.18 0.70
C LEU A 39 -7.34 -0.33 0.71
N GLY A 40 -7.14 -0.93 1.88
CA GLY A 40 -6.61 -2.29 1.92
C GLY A 40 -6.68 -2.92 3.30
N GLY A 41 -5.71 -3.80 3.58
CA GLY A 41 -5.65 -4.54 4.82
C GLY A 41 -4.32 -4.34 5.56
N PRO A 42 -4.10 -5.11 6.64
CA PRO A 42 -2.93 -4.96 7.49
C PRO A 42 -1.61 -5.26 6.77
N LYS A 43 -1.56 -6.15 5.76
CA LYS A 43 -0.29 -6.50 5.11
C LYS A 43 0.25 -5.34 4.27
N MET A 44 -0.60 -4.54 3.64
CA MET A 44 -0.21 -3.31 2.96
C MET A 44 0.32 -2.26 3.95
N ALA A 45 -0.31 -2.13 5.13
CA ALA A 45 0.17 -1.23 6.18
C ALA A 45 1.58 -1.63 6.68
N GLU A 46 1.77 -2.92 6.98
CA GLU A 46 3.07 -3.49 7.36
C GLU A 46 4.13 -3.36 6.27
N ALA A 47 3.72 -3.25 5.00
CA ALA A 47 4.62 -3.03 3.88
C ALA A 47 5.07 -1.56 3.73
N GLY A 48 4.48 -0.64 4.50
CA GLY A 48 4.82 0.79 4.48
C GLY A 48 3.83 1.67 3.72
N ALA A 49 2.60 1.20 3.49
CA ALA A 49 1.50 2.05 3.05
C ALA A 49 0.80 2.72 4.25
N GLU A 50 0.33 3.94 4.04
CA GLU A 50 -0.60 4.61 4.94
C GLU A 50 -2.03 4.16 4.60
N LEU A 51 -2.71 3.49 5.53
CA LEU A 51 -4.09 3.08 5.33
C LEU A 51 -5.02 4.30 5.41
N ILE A 52 -5.80 4.52 4.35
CA ILE A 52 -6.92 5.46 4.32
C ILE A 52 -8.14 4.82 4.99
N GLU A 53 -8.41 3.55 4.69
CA GLU A 53 -9.53 2.76 5.22
C GLU A 53 -9.16 1.27 5.20
N THR A 54 -9.61 0.51 6.21
CA THR A 54 -9.57 -0.96 6.18
C THR A 54 -10.73 -1.48 5.33
N THR A 55 -10.44 -2.07 4.17
CA THR A 55 -11.46 -2.52 3.20
C THR A 55 -11.51 -4.03 3.01
N THR A 56 -10.59 -4.79 3.61
CA THR A 56 -10.54 -6.25 3.49
C THR A 56 -11.40 -7.01 4.50
N GLU A 57 -11.96 -6.32 5.48
CA GLU A 57 -12.81 -6.89 6.54
C GLU A 57 -14.31 -6.71 6.29
N HIS A 58 -14.67 -5.96 5.24
CA HIS A 58 -16.06 -5.65 4.88
C HIS A 58 -16.62 -6.55 3.77
N ALA A 59 -15.93 -7.65 3.45
CA ALA A 59 -16.31 -8.59 2.38
C ALA A 59 -17.23 -9.70 2.88
#